data_AF-A0A812IC02-F1
#
_entry.id   AF-A0A812IC02-F1
#
_cell.length_a   1.000
_cell.length_b   1.000
_cell.length_c   1.000
_cell.angle_alpha   90.00
_cell.angle_beta   90.00
_cell.angle_gamma   90.00
#
_symmetry.space_group_name_H-M   'P 1'
#
loop_
_entity.id
_entity.type
_entity.pdbx_description
1 polymer ?
#
loop_
_entity_poly.entity_id
_entity_poly.type
_entity_poly.pdbx_seq_one_letter_code
_entity_poly.pdbx_strand_id
1 'polypeptide(L)'
;MRCADTKTRSLPIWFPASVGPDKARDTGSTGMAGKSLQTLQRRIDVLKSFQSRLVWPALTHFQAFGETFALPCRITSVGSAHVPVQLLRYLAGFFDGDGCVRGHRTSVELSVGQSSSNAAILVLFLKTFGGAVYVHSKGRGIRRPALRWSITGKAAQQAAARLAEETVVKRRQLELVTCWPVKMQDRIPAMMKLVALKSQQDAPRHTCSWAYVAGFFDAEGCIYLSPHQSITLYLAQKSRFVLIWIANFCWADLGVDLFWGLQAHNITNLRISARYGATLILRRLLDNGMLVKRPSAMLALGLDDANFHDTRHRLAQLVGNQARYQRLTAAGCERARGIHTKQGLLRRRKVSSQADEVARLSEQLRIMKLRHQHLNSVSVYRALRSDIRALMAQGAALDKTRSRFNHGEVASALHVSSTGKLPNTLLLE
;
A
#
# COMPACT_ATOMS: atom_id res chain seq x y z
N MET A 1 13.04 44.64 -22.93
CA MET A 1 12.59 43.25 -22.74
C MET A 1 13.47 42.60 -21.68
N ARG A 2 13.00 42.48 -20.43
CA ARG A 2 13.72 41.83 -19.33
C ARG A 2 13.06 40.47 -19.06
N CYS A 3 13.83 39.39 -19.18
CA CYS A 3 13.45 38.05 -18.75
C CYS A 3 13.32 38.03 -17.23
N ALA A 4 12.17 37.58 -16.73
CA ALA A 4 11.91 37.39 -15.32
C ALA A 4 12.34 35.98 -14.89
N ASP A 5 13.32 35.92 -13.98
CA ASP A 5 13.73 34.73 -13.24
C ASP A 5 12.60 34.23 -12.33
N THR A 6 11.99 33.11 -12.68
CA THR A 6 11.09 32.37 -11.80
C THR A 6 11.89 31.48 -10.84
N LYS A 7 12.20 32.04 -9.66
CA LYS A 7 12.71 31.29 -8.50
C LYS A 7 11.71 30.19 -8.10
N THR A 8 12.05 28.94 -8.41
CA THR A 8 11.42 27.74 -7.86
C THR A 8 11.70 27.66 -6.36
N ARG A 9 10.75 28.11 -5.54
CA ARG A 9 10.75 27.86 -4.09
C ARG A 9 10.45 26.38 -3.85
N SER A 10 11.45 25.62 -3.44
CA SER A 10 11.29 24.29 -2.86
C SER A 10 10.47 24.40 -1.58
N LEU A 11 9.29 23.78 -1.55
CA LEU A 11 8.43 23.73 -0.37
C LEU A 11 8.97 22.69 0.63
N PRO A 12 8.95 22.97 1.95
CA PRO A 12 9.32 22.00 2.96
C PRO A 12 8.26 20.88 3.01
N ILE A 13 8.66 19.65 2.70
CA ILE A 13 7.85 18.47 2.97
C ILE A 13 7.78 18.32 4.50
N TRP A 14 6.63 18.62 5.09
CA TRP A 14 6.33 18.35 6.49
C TRP A 14 6.25 16.83 6.70
N PHE A 15 7.38 16.22 7.05
CA PHE A 15 7.37 14.93 7.72
C PHE A 15 6.96 15.17 9.18
N PRO A 16 6.07 14.36 9.78
CA PRO A 16 6.01 14.32 11.24
C PRO A 16 7.44 14.04 11.70
N ALA A 17 7.99 14.93 12.52
CA ALA A 17 9.35 14.83 13.02
C ALA A 17 9.61 13.37 13.38
N SER A 18 10.58 12.76 12.70
CA SER A 18 11.12 11.49 13.16
C SER A 18 11.61 11.77 14.56
N VAL A 19 10.86 11.29 15.56
CA VAL A 19 11.30 11.27 16.95
C VAL A 19 12.72 10.73 16.88
N GLY A 20 13.69 11.58 17.21
CA GLY A 20 15.10 11.18 17.23
C GLY A 20 15.24 9.93 18.08
N PRO A 21 16.33 9.15 17.93
CA PRO A 21 16.58 8.03 18.83
C PRO A 21 16.76 8.59 20.24
N ASP A 22 15.65 8.70 20.97
CA ASP A 22 15.63 8.98 22.38
C ASP A 22 16.53 7.92 23.01
N LYS A 23 17.57 8.38 23.71
CA LYS A 23 18.35 7.56 24.64
C LYS A 23 17.47 7.21 25.86
N ALA A 24 16.27 6.70 25.61
CA ALA A 24 15.45 6.06 26.61
C ALA A 24 16.26 4.86 27.12
N ARG A 25 16.70 4.96 28.37
CA ARG A 25 17.41 3.91 29.11
C ARG A 25 16.68 2.59 28.88
N ASP A 26 17.28 1.70 28.08
CA ASP A 26 16.74 0.38 27.72
C ASP A 26 16.95 -0.61 28.88
N THR A 27 16.51 -0.26 30.08
CA THR A 27 16.72 -1.03 31.32
C THR A 27 15.82 -2.28 31.42
N GLY A 28 15.03 -2.58 30.39
CA GLY A 28 14.11 -3.73 30.36
C GLY A 28 14.33 -4.74 29.23
N SER A 29 15.29 -4.55 28.32
CA SER A 29 15.38 -5.39 27.11
C SER A 29 16.10 -6.74 27.30
N THR A 30 16.77 -6.99 28.42
CA THR A 30 17.48 -8.28 28.64
C THR A 30 16.52 -9.47 28.77
N GLY A 31 15.28 -9.24 29.23
CA GLY A 31 14.31 -10.29 29.50
C GLY A 31 13.70 -11.01 28.29
N MET A 32 14.07 -10.68 27.05
CA MET A 32 13.54 -11.35 25.84
C MET A 32 14.51 -12.37 25.24
N ALA A 33 15.80 -12.31 25.56
CA ALA A 33 16.81 -13.19 24.96
C ALA A 33 16.66 -14.65 25.40
N GLY A 34 16.20 -14.91 26.63
CA GLY A 34 16.01 -16.26 27.17
C GLY A 34 14.65 -16.91 26.89
N LYS A 35 13.73 -16.24 26.19
CA LYS A 35 12.38 -16.79 25.96
C LYS A 35 12.37 -17.77 24.80
N SER A 36 11.64 -18.87 24.97
CA SER A 36 11.40 -19.82 23.89
C SER A 36 10.64 -19.17 22.74
N LEU A 37 10.83 -19.70 21.52
CA LEU A 37 10.14 -19.21 20.32
C LEU A 37 8.61 -19.27 20.46
N GLN A 38 8.08 -20.30 21.11
CA GLN A 38 6.64 -20.47 21.34
C GLN A 38 6.09 -19.37 22.27
N THR A 39 6.81 -19.05 23.35
CA THR A 39 6.42 -17.96 24.27
C THR A 39 6.46 -16.61 23.56
N LEU A 40 7.45 -16.37 22.69
CA LEU A 40 7.51 -15.15 21.87
C LEU A 40 6.31 -15.05 20.92
N GLN A 41 5.96 -16.14 20.25
CA GLN A 41 4.85 -16.19 19.30
C GLN A 41 3.52 -15.87 19.99
N ARG A 42 3.23 -16.52 21.13
CA ARG A 42 2.02 -16.22 21.94
C ARG A 42 1.93 -14.74 22.31
N ARG A 43 3.04 -14.13 22.74
CA ARG A 43 3.08 -12.69 23.07
C ARG A 43 2.87 -11.80 21.86
N ILE A 44 3.43 -12.15 20.70
CA ILE A 44 3.18 -11.45 19.44
C ILE A 44 1.69 -11.49 19.09
N ASP A 45 1.05 -12.65 19.24
CA ASP A 45 -0.35 -12.82 18.88
C ASP A 45 -1.27 -12.01 19.80
N VAL A 46 -0.99 -11.97 21.11
CA VAL A 46 -1.66 -11.07 22.06
C VAL A 46 -1.52 -9.60 21.64
N LEU A 47 -0.30 -9.16 21.28
CA LEU A 47 -0.07 -7.78 20.85
C LEU A 47 -0.76 -7.45 19.52
N LYS A 48 -0.77 -8.36 18.55
CA LYS A 48 -1.50 -8.19 17.29
C LYS A 48 -3.00 -8.08 17.54
N SER A 49 -3.55 -8.92 18.41
CA SER A 49 -4.95 -8.87 18.83
C SER A 49 -5.27 -7.51 19.46
N PHE A 50 -4.47 -7.08 20.45
CA PHE A 50 -4.62 -5.77 21.08
C PHE A 50 -4.55 -4.62 20.07
N GLN A 51 -3.52 -4.60 19.23
CA GLN A 51 -3.33 -3.57 18.21
C GLN A 51 -4.51 -3.50 17.24
N SER A 52 -5.05 -4.64 16.81
CA SER A 52 -6.19 -4.68 15.88
C SER A 52 -7.48 -4.05 16.43
N ARG A 53 -7.58 -3.91 17.76
CA ARG A 53 -8.71 -3.30 18.48
C ARG A 53 -8.57 -1.81 18.73
N LEU A 54 -7.38 -1.24 18.49
CA LEU A 54 -7.15 0.20 18.57
C LEU A 54 -7.82 0.89 17.38
N VAL A 55 -8.68 1.85 17.66
CA VAL A 55 -9.40 2.66 16.67
C VAL A 55 -8.77 4.04 16.66
N TRP A 56 -8.47 4.57 15.48
CA TRP A 56 -7.94 5.92 15.34
C TRP A 56 -8.98 6.97 15.73
N PRO A 57 -8.54 8.17 16.15
CA PRO A 57 -9.45 9.29 16.37
C PRO A 57 -10.25 9.64 15.11
N ALA A 58 -11.38 10.31 15.29
CA ALA A 58 -12.21 10.74 14.18
C ALA A 58 -11.43 11.71 13.28
N LEU A 59 -11.38 11.40 11.99
CA LEU A 59 -10.71 12.24 11.00
C LEU A 59 -11.66 13.38 10.57
N THR A 60 -11.34 14.61 10.93
CA THR A 60 -12.13 15.81 10.60
C THR A 60 -11.55 16.61 9.44
N HIS A 61 -10.25 16.46 9.18
CA HIS A 61 -9.51 17.16 8.12
C HIS A 61 -8.51 16.24 7.45
N PHE A 62 -8.04 16.61 6.26
CA PHE A 62 -6.91 15.96 5.61
C PHE A 62 -6.04 16.97 4.88
N GLN A 63 -4.80 16.61 4.60
CA GLN A 63 -3.86 17.46 3.86
C GLN A 63 -3.61 16.91 2.45
N ALA A 64 -3.55 17.81 1.48
CA ALA A 64 -3.20 17.51 0.09
C ALA A 64 -2.61 18.76 -0.57
N PHE A 65 -1.53 18.60 -1.35
CA PHE A 65 -0.87 19.71 -2.04
C PHE A 65 -0.47 20.90 -1.14
N GLY A 66 -0.16 20.63 0.14
CA GLY A 66 0.17 21.67 1.12
C GLY A 66 -1.03 22.41 1.72
N GLU A 67 -2.25 22.08 1.31
CA GLU A 67 -3.50 22.65 1.81
C GLU A 67 -4.21 21.70 2.78
N THR A 68 -5.00 22.25 3.70
CA THR A 68 -5.83 21.48 4.64
C THR A 68 -7.30 21.60 4.25
N PHE A 69 -7.97 20.45 4.11
CA PHE A 69 -9.37 20.34 3.70
C PHE A 69 -10.22 19.77 4.83
N ALA A 70 -11.33 20.44 5.15
CA ALA A 70 -12.32 19.92 6.10
C ALA A 70 -13.16 18.79 5.48
N LEU A 71 -13.61 17.84 6.30
CA LEU A 71 -14.46 16.72 5.89
C LEU A 71 -15.92 16.91 6.34
N PRO A 72 -16.92 16.67 5.47
CA PRO A 72 -16.77 16.30 4.05
C PRO A 72 -16.34 17.51 3.20
N CYS A 73 -15.42 17.28 2.26
CA CYS A 73 -15.02 18.30 1.27
C CYS A 73 -15.88 18.13 0.01
N ARG A 74 -16.55 19.18 -0.45
CA ARG A 74 -17.50 19.12 -1.59
C ARG A 74 -17.17 20.19 -2.62
N ILE A 75 -17.27 19.83 -3.90
CA ILE A 75 -17.25 20.76 -5.03
C ILE A 75 -18.46 20.43 -5.91
N THR A 76 -19.42 21.36 -5.97
CA THR A 76 -20.67 21.20 -6.72
C THR A 76 -20.56 21.70 -8.16
N SER A 77 -19.78 22.76 -8.40
CA SER A 77 -19.51 23.29 -9.72
C SER A 77 -18.14 22.82 -10.23
N VAL A 78 -18.15 21.98 -11.26
CA VAL A 78 -16.97 21.81 -12.09
C VAL A 78 -16.95 23.02 -13.00
N GLY A 79 -15.95 23.89 -12.87
CA GLY A 79 -15.76 24.94 -13.87
C GLY A 79 -15.64 24.28 -15.24
N SER A 80 -16.19 24.89 -16.30
CA SER A 80 -16.07 24.40 -17.69
C SER A 80 -14.62 24.41 -18.21
N ALA A 81 -13.63 24.46 -17.32
CA ALA A 81 -12.23 24.42 -17.64
C ALA A 81 -11.91 23.13 -18.40
N HIS A 82 -11.22 23.32 -19.51
CA HIS A 82 -10.61 22.26 -20.29
C HIS A 82 -9.68 21.44 -19.38
N VAL A 83 -9.94 20.13 -19.25
CA VAL A 83 -9.08 19.21 -18.49
C VAL A 83 -7.92 18.80 -19.39
N PRO A 84 -6.67 19.02 -19.01
CA PRO A 84 -5.53 18.59 -19.82
C PRO A 84 -5.60 17.08 -20.09
N VAL A 85 -5.42 16.67 -21.35
CA VAL A 85 -5.51 15.26 -21.78
C VAL A 85 -4.57 14.35 -20.99
N GLN A 86 -3.36 14.82 -20.68
CA GLN A 86 -2.41 14.06 -19.87
C GLN A 86 -2.94 13.76 -18.45
N LEU A 87 -3.58 14.75 -17.82
CA LEU A 87 -4.21 14.56 -16.50
C LEU A 87 -5.38 13.58 -16.61
N LEU A 88 -6.21 13.68 -17.65
CA LEU A 88 -7.33 12.77 -17.86
C LEU A 88 -6.85 11.32 -18.03
N ARG A 89 -5.80 11.09 -18.84
CA ARG A 89 -5.15 9.78 -19.00
C ARG A 89 -4.61 9.22 -17.69
N TYR A 90 -3.94 10.05 -16.91
CA TYR A 90 -3.46 9.68 -15.59
C TYR A 90 -4.61 9.28 -14.65
N LEU A 91 -5.67 10.08 -14.57
CA LEU A 91 -6.84 9.77 -13.73
C LEU A 91 -7.58 8.52 -14.23
N ALA A 92 -7.65 8.29 -15.54
CA ALA A 92 -8.21 7.08 -16.12
C ALA A 92 -7.42 5.83 -15.73
N GLY A 93 -6.10 5.86 -15.84
CA GLY A 93 -5.23 4.78 -15.37
C GLY A 93 -5.42 4.49 -13.88
N PHE A 94 -5.47 5.53 -13.05
CA PHE A 94 -5.71 5.38 -11.62
C PHE A 94 -7.10 4.78 -11.32
N PHE A 95 -8.13 5.25 -12.02
CA PHE A 95 -9.51 4.74 -11.88
C PHE A 95 -9.63 3.28 -12.33
N ASP A 96 -8.88 2.87 -13.35
CA ASP A 96 -8.83 1.48 -13.79
C ASP A 96 -8.19 0.53 -12.77
N GLY A 97 -7.32 1.03 -11.89
CA GLY A 97 -6.87 0.28 -10.72
C GLY A 97 -7.89 0.35 -9.58
N ASP A 98 -7.92 1.49 -8.88
CA ASP A 98 -8.61 1.66 -7.58
C ASP A 98 -10.04 2.23 -7.68
N GLY A 99 -10.49 2.59 -8.88
CA GLY A 99 -11.84 3.11 -9.10
C GLY A 99 -12.92 2.04 -8.92
N CYS A 100 -14.14 2.50 -8.66
CA CYS A 100 -15.30 1.64 -8.53
C CYS A 100 -16.52 2.27 -9.17
N VAL A 101 -17.18 1.50 -10.03
CA VAL A 101 -18.49 1.83 -10.63
C VAL A 101 -19.57 1.02 -9.89
N ARG A 102 -20.58 1.71 -9.36
CA ARG A 102 -21.70 1.10 -8.64
C ARG A 102 -23.02 1.68 -9.13
N GLY A 103 -23.94 0.79 -9.49
CA GLY A 103 -25.32 1.13 -9.74
C GLY A 103 -26.14 0.96 -8.46
N HIS A 104 -27.04 1.88 -8.21
CA HIS A 104 -28.03 1.84 -7.14
C HIS A 104 -29.44 1.91 -7.74
N ARG A 105 -30.47 1.54 -6.98
CA ARG A 105 -31.87 1.66 -7.44
C ARG A 105 -32.24 3.12 -7.77
N THR A 106 -31.66 4.06 -7.05
CA THR A 106 -31.97 5.49 -7.15
C THR A 106 -30.97 6.28 -7.99
N SER A 107 -29.77 5.78 -8.22
CA SER A 107 -28.69 6.53 -8.85
C SER A 107 -27.55 5.63 -9.33
N VAL A 108 -26.48 6.24 -9.83
CA VAL A 108 -25.21 5.59 -10.14
C VAL A 108 -24.10 6.36 -9.43
N GLU A 109 -23.04 5.67 -9.05
CA GLU A 109 -21.91 6.20 -8.28
C GLU A 109 -20.59 5.80 -8.93
N LEU A 110 -19.71 6.78 -9.11
CA LEU A 110 -18.28 6.55 -9.31
C LEU A 110 -17.55 6.88 -8.02
N SER A 111 -16.59 6.06 -7.62
CA SER A 111 -15.81 6.30 -6.41
C SER A 111 -14.38 5.83 -6.51
N VAL A 112 -13.50 6.45 -5.73
CA VAL A 112 -12.09 6.09 -5.55
C VAL A 112 -11.77 6.16 -4.07
N GLY A 113 -11.23 5.09 -3.51
CA GLY A 113 -10.80 5.02 -2.10
C GLY A 113 -9.30 5.12 -1.96
N GLN A 114 -8.80 5.84 -0.95
CA GLN A 114 -7.37 5.92 -0.64
C GLN A 114 -7.10 6.03 0.87
N SER A 115 -5.88 5.69 1.28
CA SER A 115 -5.36 6.05 2.60
C SER A 115 -5.38 7.57 2.77
N SER A 116 -5.67 8.08 3.97
CA SER A 116 -5.64 9.52 4.25
C SER A 116 -4.28 10.17 3.96
N SER A 117 -3.19 9.41 4.02
CA SER A 117 -1.84 9.88 3.64
C SER A 117 -1.64 10.11 2.15
N ASN A 118 -2.53 9.58 1.31
CA ASN A 118 -2.44 9.65 -0.15
C ASN A 118 -3.63 10.45 -0.71
N ALA A 119 -4.19 11.39 0.05
CA ALA A 119 -5.42 12.10 -0.29
C ALA A 119 -5.29 13.02 -1.52
N ALA A 120 -4.07 13.34 -1.95
CA ALA A 120 -3.81 14.22 -3.10
C ALA A 120 -4.53 13.76 -4.38
N ILE A 121 -4.56 12.46 -4.66
CA ILE A 121 -5.28 11.93 -5.83
C ILE A 121 -6.79 12.16 -5.73
N LEU A 122 -7.37 12.09 -4.52
CA LEU A 122 -8.80 12.34 -4.31
C LEU A 122 -9.14 13.81 -4.58
N VAL A 123 -8.23 14.73 -4.27
CA VAL A 123 -8.38 16.15 -4.61
C VAL A 123 -8.29 16.38 -6.12
N LEU A 124 -7.47 15.63 -6.85
CA LEU A 124 -7.49 15.69 -8.32
C LEU A 124 -8.83 15.23 -8.88
N PHE A 125 -9.36 14.08 -8.44
CA PHE A 125 -10.71 13.65 -8.83
C PHE A 125 -11.78 14.69 -8.48
N LEU A 126 -11.71 15.27 -7.28
CA LEU A 126 -12.64 16.30 -6.81
C LEU A 126 -12.57 17.57 -7.67
N LYS A 127 -11.37 18.06 -8.00
CA LYS A 127 -11.18 19.26 -8.82
C LYS A 127 -11.53 19.02 -10.30
N THR A 128 -11.29 17.82 -10.83
CA THR A 128 -11.55 17.48 -12.24
C THR A 128 -13.01 17.14 -12.52
N PHE A 129 -13.67 16.43 -11.60
CA PHE A 129 -15.02 15.90 -11.83
C PHE A 129 -16.08 16.41 -10.84
N GLY A 130 -15.69 17.14 -9.80
CA GLY A 130 -16.60 17.56 -8.73
C GLY A 130 -16.87 16.43 -7.73
N GLY A 131 -18.02 16.49 -7.05
CA GLY A 131 -18.45 15.46 -6.10
C GLY A 131 -17.99 15.77 -4.67
N ALA A 132 -17.67 14.73 -3.91
CA ALA A 132 -17.33 14.87 -2.50
C ALA A 132 -16.24 13.89 -2.04
N VAL A 133 -15.40 14.34 -1.10
CA VAL A 133 -14.46 13.51 -0.33
C VAL A 133 -14.94 13.40 1.11
N TYR A 134 -15.05 12.17 1.62
CA TYR A 134 -15.47 11.87 2.99
C TYR A 134 -14.65 10.74 3.62
N VAL A 135 -14.81 10.55 4.92
CA VAL A 135 -14.22 9.42 5.64
C VAL A 135 -14.90 8.13 5.21
N HIS A 136 -14.15 7.24 4.55
CA HIS A 136 -14.64 5.92 4.17
C HIS A 136 -14.50 4.91 5.31
N SER A 137 -13.36 4.94 6.01
CA SER A 137 -13.15 4.07 7.18
C SER A 137 -12.31 4.80 8.22
N LYS A 138 -12.61 4.57 9.50
CA LYS A 138 -11.92 5.23 10.63
C LYS A 138 -10.47 4.76 10.79
N GLY A 139 -10.06 3.65 10.18
CA GLY A 139 -8.74 3.04 10.46
C GLY A 139 -8.75 2.24 11.77
N ARG A 140 -7.92 1.19 11.83
CA ARG A 140 -7.78 0.30 12.99
C ARG A 140 -6.36 -0.27 13.05
N GLY A 141 -5.76 -0.31 14.25
CA GLY A 141 -4.37 -0.70 14.45
C GLY A 141 -3.44 0.06 13.50
N ILE A 142 -2.56 -0.65 12.80
CA ILE A 142 -1.65 -0.05 11.81
C ILE A 142 -2.33 0.39 10.50
N ARG A 143 -3.60 0.06 10.28
CA ARG A 143 -4.35 0.53 9.10
C ARG A 143 -4.84 1.93 9.38
N ARG A 144 -4.31 2.90 8.63
CA ARG A 144 -4.71 4.31 8.70
C ARG A 144 -6.17 4.50 8.28
N PRO A 145 -6.80 5.62 8.67
CA PRO A 145 -8.09 6.02 8.12
C PRO A 145 -8.04 6.05 6.59
N ALA A 146 -9.16 5.68 5.95
CA ALA A 146 -9.31 5.78 4.51
C ALA A 146 -10.32 6.86 4.17
N LEU A 147 -10.02 7.63 3.13
CA LEU A 147 -10.90 8.59 2.51
C LEU A 147 -11.48 7.98 1.23
N ARG A 148 -12.60 8.53 0.78
CA ARG A 148 -13.19 8.20 -0.51
C ARG A 148 -13.67 9.46 -1.19
N TRP A 149 -13.28 9.62 -2.45
CA TRP A 149 -13.98 10.48 -3.38
C TRP A 149 -15.17 9.72 -3.97
N SER A 150 -16.34 10.36 -4.06
CA SER A 150 -17.45 9.83 -4.85
C SER A 150 -18.24 10.93 -5.54
N ILE A 151 -18.85 10.57 -6.66
CA ILE A 151 -19.79 11.39 -7.41
C ILE A 151 -20.99 10.54 -7.82
N THR A 152 -22.19 11.13 -7.82
CA THR A 152 -23.44 10.40 -8.09
C THR A 152 -24.32 11.11 -9.12
N GLY A 153 -25.34 10.39 -9.61
CA GLY A 153 -26.40 10.98 -10.44
C GLY A 153 -25.91 11.52 -11.78
N LYS A 154 -26.42 12.67 -12.23
CA LYS A 154 -26.09 13.24 -13.55
C LYS A 154 -24.61 13.62 -13.67
N ALA A 155 -24.02 14.14 -12.59
CA ALA A 155 -22.61 14.48 -12.56
C ALA A 155 -21.71 13.22 -12.71
N ALA A 156 -22.12 12.08 -12.15
CA ALA A 156 -21.44 10.81 -12.38
C ALA A 156 -21.52 10.35 -13.84
N GLN A 157 -22.64 10.57 -14.54
CA GLN A 157 -22.76 10.27 -15.97
C GLN A 157 -21.79 11.11 -16.81
N GLN A 158 -21.66 12.40 -16.50
CA GLN A 158 -20.73 13.31 -17.18
C GLN A 158 -19.27 12.93 -16.92
N ALA A 159 -18.92 12.62 -15.67
CA ALA A 159 -17.60 12.14 -15.31
C ALA A 159 -17.28 10.80 -15.99
N ALA A 160 -18.26 9.89 -16.07
CA ALA A 160 -18.12 8.61 -16.75
C ALA A 160 -17.85 8.80 -18.24
N ALA A 161 -18.52 9.75 -18.90
CA ALA A 161 -18.30 10.03 -20.32
C ALA A 161 -16.84 10.41 -20.59
N ARG A 162 -16.30 11.36 -19.81
CA ARG A 162 -14.91 11.79 -19.93
C ARG A 162 -13.91 10.67 -19.58
N LEU A 163 -14.16 9.90 -18.53
CA LEU A 163 -13.28 8.79 -18.14
C LEU A 163 -13.32 7.64 -19.16
N ALA A 164 -14.48 7.37 -19.79
CA ALA A 164 -14.63 6.28 -20.75
C ALA A 164 -13.74 6.47 -22.00
N GLU A 165 -13.37 7.71 -22.32
CA GLU A 165 -12.50 8.03 -23.46
C GLU A 165 -11.06 7.53 -23.28
N GLU A 166 -10.57 7.48 -22.03
CA GLU A 166 -9.16 7.19 -21.71
C GLU A 166 -8.99 5.95 -20.82
N THR A 167 -10.08 5.33 -20.33
CA THR A 167 -10.04 4.09 -19.56
C THR A 167 -10.04 2.86 -20.45
N VAL A 168 -9.51 1.76 -19.92
CA VAL A 168 -9.34 0.48 -20.59
C VAL A 168 -10.10 -0.62 -19.86
N VAL A 169 -9.79 -0.83 -18.57
CA VAL A 169 -10.33 -1.96 -17.78
C VAL A 169 -11.81 -1.75 -17.47
N LYS A 170 -12.20 -0.52 -17.13
CA LYS A 170 -13.57 -0.19 -16.70
C LYS A 170 -14.37 0.56 -17.76
N ARG A 171 -13.87 0.65 -19.00
CA ARG A 171 -14.51 1.41 -20.09
C ARG A 171 -15.98 1.04 -20.30
N ARG A 172 -16.30 -0.24 -20.51
CA ARG A 172 -17.70 -0.68 -20.71
C ARG A 172 -18.61 -0.37 -19.52
N GLN A 173 -18.07 -0.42 -18.31
CA GLN A 173 -18.81 -0.06 -17.10
C GLN A 173 -19.16 1.44 -17.12
N LEU A 174 -18.23 2.28 -17.55
CA LEU A 174 -18.42 3.72 -17.67
C LEU A 174 -19.35 4.08 -18.85
N GLU A 175 -19.23 3.42 -20.00
CA GLU A 175 -20.16 3.56 -21.13
C GLU A 175 -21.60 3.18 -20.76
N LEU A 176 -21.79 2.20 -19.88
CA LEU A 176 -23.12 1.90 -19.35
C LEU A 176 -23.64 3.02 -18.42
N VAL A 177 -22.74 3.68 -17.69
CA VAL A 177 -23.07 4.78 -16.76
C VAL A 177 -23.43 6.06 -17.52
N THR A 178 -22.82 6.35 -18.67
CA THR A 178 -23.15 7.56 -19.46
C THR A 178 -24.63 7.61 -19.84
N CYS A 179 -25.19 6.45 -20.17
CA CYS A 179 -26.60 6.25 -20.53
C CYS A 179 -27.43 5.68 -19.36
N TRP A 180 -27.05 5.97 -18.10
CA TRP A 180 -27.74 5.38 -16.95
C TRP A 180 -29.23 5.74 -16.93
N PRO A 181 -30.16 4.76 -16.81
CA PRO A 181 -31.58 5.02 -17.00
C PRO A 181 -32.19 5.99 -15.99
N VAL A 182 -33.11 6.84 -16.48
CA VAL A 182 -33.88 7.77 -15.64
C VAL A 182 -34.95 7.03 -14.85
N LYS A 183 -35.68 6.10 -15.50
CA LYS A 183 -36.77 5.33 -14.87
C LYS A 183 -36.22 4.23 -13.97
N MET A 184 -36.84 4.04 -12.80
CA MET A 184 -36.39 3.05 -11.80
C MET A 184 -36.45 1.60 -12.31
N GLN A 185 -37.47 1.25 -13.09
CA GLN A 185 -37.65 -0.11 -13.65
C GLN A 185 -36.48 -0.54 -14.56
N ASP A 186 -35.92 0.40 -15.31
CA ASP A 186 -34.82 0.13 -16.25
C ASP A 186 -33.45 0.06 -15.56
N ARG A 187 -33.34 0.59 -14.32
CA ARG A 187 -32.09 0.58 -13.55
C ARG A 187 -31.74 -0.80 -13.01
N ILE A 188 -32.74 -1.66 -12.75
CA ILE A 188 -32.48 -3.02 -12.24
C ILE A 188 -31.73 -3.85 -13.30
N PRO A 189 -32.20 -3.94 -14.56
CA PRO A 189 -31.42 -4.57 -15.64
C PRO A 189 -30.04 -3.93 -15.83
N ALA A 190 -29.93 -2.60 -15.80
CA ALA A 190 -28.65 -1.90 -15.94
C ALA A 190 -27.66 -2.26 -14.80
N MET A 191 -28.13 -2.37 -13.55
CA MET A 191 -27.32 -2.84 -12.42
C MET A 191 -26.83 -4.26 -12.62
N MET A 192 -27.69 -5.18 -13.06
CA MET A 192 -27.30 -6.57 -13.34
C MET A 192 -26.25 -6.63 -14.45
N LYS A 193 -26.43 -5.86 -15.53
CA LYS A 193 -25.45 -5.71 -16.61
C LYS A 193 -24.12 -5.17 -16.08
N LEU A 194 -24.14 -4.16 -15.22
CA LEU A 194 -22.93 -3.60 -14.60
C LEU A 194 -22.17 -4.64 -13.75
N VAL A 195 -22.88 -5.50 -13.02
CA VAL A 195 -22.26 -6.60 -12.26
C VAL A 195 -21.63 -7.63 -13.20
N ALA A 196 -22.34 -8.03 -14.26
CA ALA A 196 -21.82 -8.96 -15.26
C ALA A 196 -20.55 -8.44 -15.96
N LEU A 197 -20.45 -7.13 -16.20
CA LEU A 197 -19.27 -6.49 -16.78
C LEU A 197 -18.01 -6.57 -15.88
N LYS A 198 -18.11 -6.95 -14.60
CA LYS A 198 -16.93 -7.09 -13.72
C LYS A 198 -16.16 -8.39 -13.94
N SER A 199 -16.80 -9.41 -14.51
CA SER A 199 -16.14 -10.68 -14.86
C SER A 199 -15.67 -10.70 -16.31
N GLN A 200 -16.21 -9.84 -17.17
CA GLN A 200 -15.76 -9.70 -18.54
C GLN A 200 -14.39 -9.01 -18.60
N GLN A 201 -13.49 -9.56 -19.40
CA GLN A 201 -12.20 -8.95 -19.69
C GLN A 201 -12.17 -8.61 -21.17
N ASP A 202 -12.02 -7.34 -21.49
CA ASP A 202 -11.88 -6.89 -22.87
C ASP A 202 -10.42 -6.61 -23.20
N ALA A 203 -10.07 -6.87 -24.46
CA ALA A 203 -8.82 -6.40 -25.01
C ALA A 203 -8.82 -4.86 -25.07
N PRO A 204 -7.72 -4.20 -24.70
CA PRO A 204 -7.58 -2.75 -24.84
C PRO A 204 -7.76 -2.31 -26.29
N ARG A 205 -8.49 -1.20 -26.49
CA ARG A 205 -8.80 -0.65 -27.83
C ARG A 205 -8.08 0.66 -28.13
N HIS A 206 -7.38 1.23 -27.15
CA HIS A 206 -6.71 2.53 -27.28
C HIS A 206 -5.19 2.37 -27.33
N THR A 207 -4.52 3.42 -27.81
CA THR A 207 -3.08 3.55 -27.68
C THR A 207 -2.70 3.76 -26.22
N CYS A 208 -1.68 3.05 -25.75
CA CYS A 208 -1.18 3.22 -24.40
C CYS A 208 -0.41 4.54 -24.29
N SER A 209 -0.34 5.10 -23.09
CA SER A 209 0.45 6.30 -22.83
C SER A 209 1.10 6.22 -21.46
N TRP A 210 2.27 6.85 -21.30
CA TRP A 210 2.95 6.89 -20.01
C TRP A 210 2.13 7.56 -18.91
N ALA A 211 1.29 8.56 -19.23
CA ALA A 211 0.38 9.17 -18.26
C ALA A 211 -0.62 8.15 -17.70
N TYR A 212 -1.23 7.33 -18.57
CA TYR A 212 -2.10 6.23 -18.14
C TYR A 212 -1.34 5.23 -17.28
N VAL A 213 -0.15 4.78 -17.72
CA VAL A 213 0.67 3.80 -16.98
C VAL A 213 1.07 4.35 -15.60
N ALA A 214 1.40 5.64 -15.50
CA ALA A 214 1.71 6.30 -14.23
C ALA A 214 0.52 6.26 -13.26
N GLY A 215 -0.68 6.60 -13.73
CA GLY A 215 -1.90 6.52 -12.91
C GLY A 215 -2.23 5.10 -12.48
N PHE A 216 -2.15 4.15 -13.42
CA PHE A 216 -2.40 2.74 -13.16
C PHE A 216 -1.39 2.15 -12.17
N PHE A 217 -0.11 2.52 -12.28
CA PHE A 217 0.94 2.11 -11.35
C PHE A 217 0.76 2.75 -9.97
N ASP A 218 0.27 3.98 -9.89
CA ASP A 218 -0.05 4.61 -8.60
C ASP A 218 -1.20 3.94 -7.86
N ALA A 219 -2.13 3.30 -8.57
CA ALA A 219 -3.14 2.44 -7.98
C ALA A 219 -2.57 1.03 -7.66
N GLU A 220 -2.22 0.25 -8.69
CA GLU A 220 -1.96 -1.20 -8.57
C GLU A 220 -0.46 -1.56 -8.43
N GLY A 221 0.42 -0.60 -8.70
CA GLY A 221 1.86 -0.82 -8.73
C GLY A 221 2.48 -0.99 -7.34
N CYS A 222 3.67 -1.57 -7.30
CA CYS A 222 4.49 -1.68 -6.10
C CYS A 222 5.97 -1.52 -6.46
N ILE A 223 6.68 -0.72 -5.66
CA ILE A 223 8.13 -0.54 -5.74
C ILE A 223 8.71 -1.34 -4.58
N TYR A 224 9.52 -2.33 -4.91
CA TYR A 224 10.13 -3.22 -3.93
C TYR A 224 11.65 -3.22 -4.09
N LEU A 225 12.36 -3.14 -2.97
CA LEU A 225 13.80 -3.37 -2.94
C LEU A 225 14.06 -4.80 -2.49
N SER A 226 14.77 -5.58 -3.29
CA SER A 226 15.13 -6.94 -2.92
C SER A 226 16.26 -6.96 -1.88
N PRO A 227 16.43 -8.03 -1.09
CA PRO A 227 17.60 -8.21 -0.23
C PRO A 227 18.94 -8.27 -0.99
N HIS A 228 18.89 -8.41 -2.32
CA HIS A 228 20.04 -8.43 -3.23
C HIS A 228 20.28 -7.07 -3.90
N GLN A 229 19.84 -5.97 -3.27
CA GLN A 229 20.09 -4.61 -3.74
C GLN A 229 19.52 -4.29 -5.13
N SER A 230 18.49 -5.03 -5.56
CA SER A 230 17.80 -4.75 -6.83
C SER A 230 16.49 -3.99 -6.60
N ILE A 231 16.17 -3.09 -7.52
CA ILE A 231 14.84 -2.48 -7.63
C ILE A 231 13.96 -3.43 -8.42
N THR A 232 12.80 -3.77 -7.87
CA THR A 232 11.79 -4.57 -8.54
C THR A 232 10.49 -3.79 -8.58
N LEU A 233 9.93 -3.65 -9.78
CA LEU A 233 8.60 -3.09 -9.98
C LEU A 233 7.61 -4.23 -10.18
N TYR A 234 6.46 -4.12 -9.55
CA TYR A 234 5.36 -5.08 -9.67
C TYR A 234 4.08 -4.35 -10.04
N LEU A 235 3.29 -4.93 -10.92
CA LEU A 235 1.88 -4.63 -11.14
C LEU A 235 1.10 -5.93 -10.99
N ALA A 236 -0.02 -5.90 -10.27
CA ALA A 236 -0.89 -7.06 -10.11
C ALA A 236 -2.29 -6.69 -10.60
N GLN A 237 -2.91 -7.58 -11.38
CA GLN A 237 -4.27 -7.34 -11.88
C GLN A 237 -4.97 -8.66 -12.21
N LYS A 238 -6.31 -8.68 -12.09
CA LYS A 238 -7.13 -9.84 -12.51
C LYS A 238 -7.20 -9.97 -14.04
N SER A 239 -7.26 -8.84 -14.73
CA SER A 239 -7.19 -8.80 -16.20
C SER A 239 -5.75 -8.93 -16.66
N ARG A 240 -5.43 -10.05 -17.32
CA ARG A 240 -4.11 -10.23 -17.94
C ARG A 240 -3.91 -9.33 -19.16
N PHE A 241 -5.00 -8.97 -19.85
CA PHE A 241 -4.91 -8.22 -21.11
C PHE A 241 -4.35 -6.81 -20.91
N VAL A 242 -4.72 -6.12 -19.82
CA VAL A 242 -4.14 -4.80 -19.53
C VAL A 242 -2.64 -4.91 -19.19
N LEU A 243 -2.22 -5.98 -18.52
CA LEU A 243 -0.80 -6.18 -18.20
C LEU A 243 0.02 -6.51 -19.45
N ILE A 244 -0.48 -7.35 -20.35
CA ILE A 244 0.15 -7.63 -21.64
C ILE A 244 0.25 -6.37 -22.49
N TRP A 245 -0.81 -5.56 -22.51
CA TRP A 245 -0.82 -4.30 -23.26
C TRP A 245 0.18 -3.27 -22.71
N ILE A 246 0.24 -3.09 -21.38
CA ILE A 246 1.29 -2.28 -20.73
C ILE A 246 2.67 -2.87 -21.04
N ALA A 247 2.80 -4.19 -21.06
CA ALA A 247 4.08 -4.83 -21.31
C ALA A 247 4.61 -4.55 -22.72
N ASN A 248 3.75 -4.75 -23.72
CA ASN A 248 4.07 -4.47 -25.11
C ASN A 248 4.39 -2.99 -25.34
N PHE A 249 3.67 -2.08 -24.66
CA PHE A 249 3.95 -0.64 -24.73
C PHE A 249 5.34 -0.30 -24.20
N CYS A 250 5.70 -0.81 -23.00
CA CYS A 250 7.03 -0.57 -22.42
C CYS A 250 8.16 -1.19 -23.26
N TRP A 251 7.93 -2.36 -23.87
CA TRP A 251 8.89 -2.97 -24.79
C TRP A 251 9.09 -2.09 -26.03
N ALA A 252 8.00 -1.62 -26.66
CA ALA A 252 8.07 -0.78 -27.84
C ALA A 252 8.75 0.57 -27.59
N ASP A 253 8.52 1.20 -26.43
CA ASP A 253 9.09 2.52 -26.11
C ASP A 253 10.52 2.46 -25.56
N LEU A 254 10.86 1.44 -24.75
CA LEU A 254 12.12 1.39 -24.00
C LEU A 254 13.03 0.20 -24.33
N GLY A 255 12.56 -0.80 -25.10
CA GLY A 255 13.27 -2.07 -25.28
C GLY A 255 13.49 -2.83 -23.98
N VAL A 256 12.64 -2.61 -22.97
CA VAL A 256 12.75 -3.25 -21.65
C VAL A 256 11.86 -4.48 -21.62
N ASP A 257 12.47 -5.65 -21.50
CA ASP A 257 11.75 -6.90 -21.32
C ASP A 257 11.04 -6.95 -19.96
N LEU A 258 9.78 -7.36 -20.00
CA LEU A 258 8.92 -7.46 -18.84
C LEU A 258 8.49 -8.90 -18.62
N PHE A 259 8.85 -9.44 -17.47
CA PHE A 259 8.45 -10.79 -17.09
C PHE A 259 7.04 -10.74 -16.51
N TRP A 260 6.12 -11.51 -17.08
CA TRP A 260 4.78 -11.69 -16.51
C TRP A 260 4.60 -13.13 -16.07
N GLY A 261 3.76 -13.32 -15.05
CA GLY A 261 3.47 -14.63 -14.50
C GLY A 261 2.05 -14.71 -13.94
N LEU A 262 1.48 -15.91 -13.93
CA LEU A 262 0.23 -16.17 -13.23
C LEU A 262 0.54 -16.50 -11.76
N GLN A 263 -0.07 -15.77 -10.83
CA GLN A 263 -0.05 -16.10 -9.41
C GLN A 263 -1.31 -16.87 -9.01
N ALA A 264 -1.31 -17.38 -7.77
CA ALA A 264 -2.50 -17.98 -7.16
C ALA A 264 -3.71 -17.03 -7.21
N HIS A 265 -4.91 -17.60 -7.21
CA HIS A 265 -6.20 -16.88 -7.21
C HIS A 265 -6.49 -16.03 -8.46
N ASN A 266 -6.02 -16.45 -9.64
CA ASN A 266 -6.29 -15.78 -10.92
C ASN A 266 -5.82 -14.31 -10.97
N ILE A 267 -4.76 -13.99 -10.22
CA ILE A 267 -4.09 -12.69 -10.31
C ILE A 267 -2.89 -12.88 -11.22
N THR A 268 -2.82 -12.09 -12.28
CA THR A 268 -1.62 -12.00 -13.11
C THR A 268 -0.73 -10.89 -12.56
N ASN A 269 0.59 -11.13 -12.58
CA ASN A 269 1.56 -10.11 -12.24
C ASN A 269 2.43 -9.76 -13.44
N LEU A 270 2.84 -8.50 -13.50
CA LEU A 270 3.89 -7.99 -14.37
C LEU A 270 5.03 -7.54 -13.47
N ARG A 271 6.24 -8.03 -13.73
CA ARG A 271 7.41 -7.85 -12.88
C ARG A 271 8.61 -7.40 -13.69
N ILE A 272 9.23 -6.30 -13.25
CA ILE A 272 10.54 -5.83 -13.73
C ILE A 272 11.55 -6.06 -12.63
N SER A 273 12.57 -6.88 -12.87
CA SER A 273 13.65 -7.11 -11.88
C SER A 273 15.01 -6.58 -12.30
N ALA A 274 15.20 -6.27 -13.59
CA ALA A 274 16.45 -5.68 -14.07
C ALA A 274 16.56 -4.25 -13.55
N ARG A 275 17.66 -3.93 -12.82
CA ARG A 275 17.88 -2.61 -12.21
C ARG A 275 17.77 -1.49 -13.25
N TYR A 276 18.38 -1.68 -14.42
CA TYR A 276 18.35 -0.71 -15.51
C TYR A 276 16.91 -0.45 -16.00
N GLY A 277 16.18 -1.51 -16.38
CA GLY A 277 14.79 -1.39 -16.83
C GLY A 277 13.85 -0.78 -15.79
N ALA A 278 13.99 -1.18 -14.51
CA ALA A 278 13.21 -0.60 -13.42
C ALA A 278 13.48 0.90 -13.25
N THR A 279 14.75 1.31 -13.37
CA THR A 279 15.16 2.73 -13.28
C THR A 279 14.57 3.55 -14.43
N LEU A 280 14.67 3.06 -15.67
CA LEU A 280 14.08 3.74 -16.84
C LEU A 280 12.57 3.91 -16.70
N ILE A 281 11.86 2.86 -16.32
CA ILE A 281 10.41 2.91 -16.12
C ILE A 281 10.07 3.91 -15.01
N LEU A 282 10.74 3.88 -13.86
CA LEU A 282 10.47 4.84 -12.78
C LEU A 282 10.66 6.30 -13.23
N ARG A 283 11.70 6.59 -14.03
CA ARG A 283 11.91 7.93 -14.61
C ARG A 283 10.73 8.32 -15.51
N ARG A 284 10.35 7.46 -16.46
CA ARG A 284 9.21 7.69 -17.34
C ARG A 284 7.91 7.93 -16.56
N LEU A 285 7.64 7.15 -15.51
CA LEU A 285 6.46 7.34 -14.66
C LEU A 285 6.49 8.70 -13.93
N LEU A 286 7.64 9.11 -13.41
CA LEU A 286 7.80 10.42 -12.76
C LEU A 286 7.60 11.58 -13.72
N ASP A 287 8.17 11.48 -14.92
CA ASP A 287 8.05 12.49 -15.98
C ASP A 287 6.60 12.62 -16.49
N ASN A 288 5.79 11.58 -16.29
CA ASN A 288 4.39 11.52 -16.70
C ASN A 288 3.41 11.62 -15.52
N GLY A 289 3.83 12.28 -14.43
CA GLY A 289 2.91 12.74 -13.39
C GLY A 289 2.57 11.72 -12.30
N MET A 290 3.35 10.64 -12.13
CA MET A 290 3.25 9.79 -10.95
C MET A 290 3.29 10.64 -9.67
N LEU A 291 2.30 10.42 -8.81
CA LEU A 291 1.97 11.26 -7.66
C LEU A 291 2.05 10.47 -6.35
N VAL A 292 1.27 9.39 -6.22
CA VAL A 292 1.09 8.64 -4.96
C VAL A 292 2.38 7.94 -4.57
N LYS A 293 3.04 7.29 -5.53
CA LYS A 293 4.30 6.55 -5.32
C LYS A 293 5.53 7.38 -5.69
N ARG A 294 5.37 8.68 -5.98
CA ARG A 294 6.47 9.60 -6.30
C ARG A 294 7.60 9.59 -5.26
N PRO A 295 7.34 9.72 -3.94
CA PRO A 295 8.43 9.72 -2.96
C PRO A 295 9.18 8.37 -2.93
N SER A 296 8.45 7.26 -3.08
CA SER A 296 9.02 5.92 -3.14
C SER A 296 9.89 5.70 -4.38
N ALA A 297 9.45 6.21 -5.53
CA ALA A 297 10.20 6.15 -6.78
C ALA A 297 11.47 6.99 -6.73
N MET A 298 11.40 8.21 -6.20
CA MET A 298 12.57 9.08 -6.03
C MET A 298 13.63 8.43 -5.12
N LEU A 299 13.22 7.82 -4.01
CA LEU A 299 14.13 7.07 -3.15
C LEU A 299 14.75 5.87 -3.88
N ALA A 300 13.94 5.11 -4.62
CA ALA A 300 14.45 3.96 -5.37
C ALA A 300 15.44 4.36 -6.46
N LEU A 301 15.24 5.49 -7.15
CA LEU A 301 16.16 6.01 -8.16
C LEU A 301 17.50 6.48 -7.58
N GLY A 302 17.51 6.92 -6.32
CA GLY A 302 18.73 7.27 -5.60
C GLY A 302 19.46 6.06 -5.00
N LEU A 303 19.01 4.83 -5.26
CA LEU A 303 19.61 3.64 -4.68
C LEU A 303 21.03 3.40 -5.18
N ASP A 304 21.96 3.27 -4.25
CA ASP A 304 23.32 2.78 -4.47
C ASP A 304 23.68 1.72 -3.41
N ASP A 305 24.87 1.15 -3.52
CA ASP A 305 25.31 0.06 -2.65
C ASP A 305 25.61 0.55 -1.22
N ALA A 306 26.03 1.81 -1.06
CA ALA A 306 26.35 2.42 0.23
C ALA A 306 25.08 2.79 1.03
N ASN A 307 24.00 3.18 0.34
CA ASN A 307 22.78 3.68 0.95
C ASN A 307 21.65 2.64 1.01
N PHE A 308 21.84 1.43 0.48
CA PHE A 308 20.79 0.43 0.33
C PHE A 308 19.96 0.18 1.61
N HIS A 309 20.62 0.06 2.76
CA HIS A 309 19.92 -0.21 4.03
C HIS A 309 19.07 0.97 4.49
N ASP A 310 19.56 2.21 4.35
CA ASP A 310 18.80 3.42 4.65
C ASP A 310 17.63 3.58 3.67
N THR A 311 17.89 3.47 2.37
CA THR A 311 16.87 3.57 1.32
C THR A 311 15.77 2.54 1.53
N ARG A 312 16.10 1.29 1.87
CA ARG A 312 15.12 0.25 2.21
C ARG A 312 14.30 0.62 3.44
N HIS A 313 14.93 1.14 4.48
CA HIS A 313 14.26 1.57 5.70
C HIS A 313 13.29 2.73 5.44
N ARG A 314 13.73 3.76 4.70
CA ARG A 314 12.91 4.92 4.32
C ARG A 314 11.76 4.53 3.40
N LEU A 315 12.02 3.70 2.39
CA LEU A 315 10.97 3.18 1.50
C LEU A 315 9.91 2.42 2.31
N ALA A 316 10.31 1.64 3.31
CA ALA A 316 9.37 0.93 4.19
C ALA A 316 8.45 1.86 5.00
N GLN A 317 8.83 3.11 5.23
CA GLN A 317 7.98 4.11 5.90
C GLN A 317 6.94 4.73 4.95
N LEU A 318 7.22 4.73 3.64
CA LEU A 318 6.34 5.29 2.61
C LEU A 318 5.29 4.28 2.12
N VAL A 319 5.63 3.00 2.09
CA VAL A 319 4.71 1.95 1.65
C VAL A 319 3.76 1.50 2.76
N GLY A 320 2.59 0.99 2.37
CA GLY A 320 1.56 0.52 3.30
C GLY A 320 2.07 -0.49 4.35
N ASN A 321 1.37 -0.56 5.48
CA ASN A 321 1.78 -1.37 6.63
C ASN A 321 1.49 -2.89 6.51
N GLN A 322 0.97 -3.36 5.37
CA GLN A 322 0.54 -4.76 5.19
C GLN A 322 1.67 -5.78 5.48
N ALA A 323 2.91 -5.45 5.10
CA ALA A 323 4.08 -6.29 5.32
C ALA A 323 4.98 -5.82 6.47
N ARG A 324 4.54 -4.87 7.32
CA ARG A 324 5.39 -4.19 8.32
C ARG A 324 6.16 -5.18 9.21
N TYR A 325 5.48 -6.21 9.72
CA TYR A 325 6.08 -7.23 10.60
C TYR A 325 6.72 -8.41 9.87
N GLN A 326 6.66 -8.45 8.54
CA GLN A 326 7.35 -9.45 7.73
C GLN A 326 8.69 -8.91 7.20
N ARG A 327 8.92 -7.58 7.30
CA ARG A 327 10.14 -6.95 6.83
C ARG A 327 11.31 -7.31 7.72
N LEU A 328 12.38 -7.76 7.09
CA LEU A 328 13.65 -8.03 7.74
C LEU A 328 14.41 -6.73 8.01
N THR A 329 15.05 -6.65 9.17
CA THR A 329 16.06 -5.63 9.50
C THR A 329 17.34 -5.86 8.69
N ALA A 330 18.31 -4.94 8.73
CA ALA A 330 19.61 -5.12 8.05
C ALA A 330 20.29 -6.45 8.43
N ALA A 331 20.45 -6.70 9.74
CA ALA A 331 20.96 -7.97 10.25
C ALA A 331 20.05 -9.16 9.88
N GLY A 332 18.74 -8.95 9.77
CA GLY A 332 17.80 -9.96 9.27
C GLY A 332 18.06 -10.35 7.82
N CYS A 333 18.32 -9.37 6.94
CA CYS A 333 18.68 -9.57 5.54
C CYS A 333 20.01 -10.32 5.42
N GLU A 334 21.03 -9.96 6.18
CA GLU A 334 22.32 -10.68 6.21
C GLU A 334 22.15 -12.15 6.59
N ARG A 335 21.40 -12.42 7.66
CA ARG A 335 21.08 -13.81 8.05
C ARG A 335 20.34 -14.55 6.95
N ALA A 336 19.35 -13.92 6.31
CA ALA A 336 18.60 -14.53 5.22
C ALA A 336 19.50 -14.85 4.01
N ARG A 337 20.45 -13.95 3.66
CA ARG A 337 21.47 -14.21 2.63
C ARG A 337 22.34 -15.41 3.01
N GLY A 338 22.85 -15.46 4.24
CA GLY A 338 23.64 -16.60 4.72
C GLY A 338 22.89 -17.94 4.67
N ILE A 339 21.61 -17.94 5.04
CA ILE A 339 20.72 -19.11 4.91
C ILE A 339 20.60 -19.53 3.44
N HIS A 340 20.37 -18.58 2.53
CA HIS A 340 20.21 -18.86 1.11
C HIS A 340 21.49 -19.43 0.48
N THR A 341 22.66 -18.84 0.78
CA THR A 341 23.96 -19.35 0.33
C THR A 341 24.19 -20.79 0.79
N LYS A 342 23.93 -21.10 2.07
CA LYS A 342 24.03 -22.47 2.58
C LYS A 342 23.04 -23.43 1.94
N GLN A 343 21.82 -23.00 1.63
CA GLN A 343 20.85 -23.81 0.86
C GLN A 343 21.35 -24.14 -0.55
N GLY A 344 21.96 -23.17 -1.23
CA GLY A 344 22.61 -23.38 -2.53
C GLY A 344 23.74 -24.41 -2.44
N LEU A 345 24.61 -24.28 -1.45
CA LEU A 345 25.69 -25.25 -1.21
C LEU A 345 25.15 -26.65 -0.91
N LEU A 346 24.17 -26.76 -0.02
CA LEU A 346 23.52 -28.03 0.31
C LEU A 346 22.93 -28.72 -0.94
N ARG A 347 22.27 -27.95 -1.82
CA ARG A 347 21.74 -28.49 -3.08
C ARG A 347 22.84 -29.05 -3.99
N ARG A 348 23.96 -28.35 -4.13
CA ARG A 348 25.11 -28.83 -4.92
C ARG A 348 25.73 -30.10 -4.33
N ARG A 349 25.94 -30.13 -3.01
CA ARG A 349 26.53 -31.29 -2.31
C ARG A 349 25.66 -32.55 -2.34
N LYS A 350 24.33 -32.38 -2.35
CA LYS A 350 23.39 -33.50 -2.55
C LYS A 350 23.57 -34.18 -3.91
N VAL A 351 23.97 -33.44 -4.94
CA VAL A 351 24.23 -34.00 -6.28
C VAL A 351 25.57 -34.76 -6.31
N SER A 352 26.55 -34.34 -5.52
CA SER A 352 27.89 -34.96 -5.45
C SER A 352 27.99 -36.16 -4.49
N SER A 353 26.89 -36.67 -3.95
CA SER A 353 26.85 -37.84 -3.05
C SER A 353 27.73 -37.78 -1.79
N GLN A 354 28.06 -36.59 -1.29
CA GLN A 354 28.88 -36.40 -0.08
C GLN A 354 28.00 -36.43 1.18
N ALA A 355 27.62 -37.63 1.64
CA ALA A 355 26.64 -37.85 2.70
C ALA A 355 26.96 -37.08 4.02
N ASP A 356 28.20 -37.17 4.50
CA ASP A 356 28.60 -36.53 5.76
C ASP A 356 28.54 -34.99 5.68
N GLU A 357 28.99 -34.43 4.56
CA GLU A 357 28.94 -32.99 4.34
C GLU A 357 27.49 -32.50 4.23
N VAL A 358 26.62 -33.28 3.57
CA VAL A 358 25.19 -33.01 3.47
C VAL A 358 24.53 -33.03 4.86
N ALA A 359 24.85 -34.00 5.71
CA ALA A 359 24.34 -34.07 7.09
C ALA A 359 24.78 -32.84 7.90
N ARG A 360 26.08 -32.50 7.87
CA ARG A 360 26.63 -31.34 8.56
C ARG A 360 26.01 -30.02 8.09
N LEU A 361 25.89 -29.81 6.78
CA LEU A 361 25.28 -28.60 6.21
C LEU A 361 23.79 -28.49 6.54
N SER A 362 23.08 -29.61 6.56
CA SER A 362 21.65 -29.66 6.92
C SER A 362 21.45 -29.23 8.37
N GLU A 363 22.28 -29.71 9.29
CA GLU A 363 22.21 -29.35 10.70
C GLU A 363 22.56 -27.86 10.93
N GLN A 364 23.65 -27.38 10.30
CA GLN A 364 23.99 -25.94 10.36
C GLN A 364 22.86 -25.06 9.82
N LEU A 365 22.24 -25.46 8.72
CA LEU A 365 21.11 -24.74 8.13
C LEU A 365 19.89 -24.72 9.07
N ARG A 366 19.62 -25.83 9.75
CA ARG A 366 18.55 -25.93 10.76
C ARG A 366 18.78 -24.95 11.90
N ILE A 367 19.98 -24.94 12.48
CA ILE A 367 20.38 -24.00 13.56
C ILE A 367 20.24 -22.55 13.09
N MET A 368 20.73 -22.22 11.89
CA MET A 368 20.63 -20.86 11.33
C MET A 368 19.19 -20.41 11.13
N LYS A 369 18.32 -21.29 10.62
CA LYS A 369 16.89 -21.00 10.44
C LYS A 369 16.20 -20.75 11.79
N LEU A 370 16.45 -21.61 12.79
CA LEU A 370 15.87 -21.46 14.13
C LEU A 370 16.31 -20.14 14.78
N ARG A 371 17.60 -19.82 14.72
CA ARG A 371 18.15 -18.55 15.24
C ARG A 371 17.58 -17.35 14.50
N HIS A 372 17.46 -17.42 13.17
CA HIS A 372 16.86 -16.35 12.38
C HIS A 372 15.40 -16.12 12.77
N GLN A 373 14.61 -17.18 12.91
CA GLN A 373 13.20 -17.11 13.30
C GLN A 373 13.04 -16.50 14.70
N HIS A 374 13.84 -16.94 15.68
CA HIS A 374 13.83 -16.38 17.04
C HIS A 374 14.13 -14.87 17.05
N LEU A 375 15.23 -14.46 16.42
CA LEU A 375 15.62 -13.05 16.36
C LEU A 375 14.60 -12.20 15.59
N ASN A 376 13.97 -12.76 14.55
CA ASN A 376 12.90 -12.09 13.83
C ASN A 376 11.67 -11.89 14.73
N SER A 377 11.27 -12.91 15.50
CA SER A 377 10.18 -12.80 16.48
C SER A 377 10.47 -11.75 17.54
N VAL A 378 11.70 -11.67 18.06
CA VAL A 378 12.09 -10.59 18.99
C VAL A 378 11.93 -9.21 18.34
N SER A 379 12.38 -9.06 17.09
CA SER A 379 12.22 -7.80 16.33
C SER A 379 10.76 -7.43 16.11
N VAL A 380 9.92 -8.38 15.72
CA VAL A 380 8.47 -8.18 15.51
C VAL A 380 7.78 -7.78 16.81
N TYR A 381 8.12 -8.44 17.92
CA TYR A 381 7.59 -8.09 19.23
C TYR A 381 7.92 -6.65 19.61
N ARG A 382 9.18 -6.22 19.45
CA ARG A 382 9.61 -4.84 19.73
C ARG A 382 8.88 -3.83 18.85
N ALA A 383 8.79 -4.10 17.54
CA ALA A 383 8.08 -3.26 16.59
C ALA A 383 6.59 -3.11 16.97
N LEU A 384 5.89 -4.21 17.28
CA LEU A 384 4.50 -4.20 17.72
C LEU A 384 4.29 -3.31 18.96
N ARG A 385 5.14 -3.45 19.98
CA ARG A 385 5.06 -2.60 21.18
C ARG A 385 5.29 -1.12 20.86
N SER A 386 6.27 -0.82 20.01
CA SER A 386 6.55 0.54 19.58
C SER A 386 5.35 1.14 18.83
N ASP A 387 4.77 0.38 17.91
CA ASP A 387 3.63 0.82 17.10
C ASP A 387 2.37 1.00 17.94
N ILE A 388 2.11 0.11 18.90
CA ILE A 388 1.00 0.26 19.85
C ILE A 388 1.15 1.57 20.64
N ARG A 389 2.35 1.84 21.19
CA ARG A 389 2.60 3.09 21.92
C ARG A 389 2.42 4.31 21.02
N ALA A 390 2.95 4.28 19.81
CA ALA A 390 2.79 5.36 18.84
C ALA A 390 1.32 5.60 18.46
N LEU A 391 0.54 4.53 18.27
CA LEU A 391 -0.90 4.63 18.01
C LEU A 391 -1.64 5.26 19.18
N MET A 392 -1.37 4.82 20.42
CA MET A 392 -1.99 5.38 21.61
C MET A 392 -1.61 6.85 21.80
N ALA A 393 -0.36 7.23 21.56
CA ALA A 393 0.10 8.62 21.58
C ALA A 393 -0.58 9.49 20.52
N GLN A 394 -1.01 8.90 19.40
CA GLN A 394 -1.80 9.56 18.35
C GLN A 394 -3.31 9.59 18.66
N GLY A 395 -3.72 9.26 19.90
CA GLY A 395 -5.10 9.28 20.34
C GLY A 395 -5.91 8.05 19.95
N ALA A 396 -5.27 6.95 19.52
CA ALA A 396 -5.99 5.72 19.24
C ALA A 396 -6.50 5.09 20.55
N ALA A 397 -7.76 4.68 20.57
CA ALA A 397 -8.43 4.14 21.75
C ALA A 397 -8.98 2.73 21.50
N LEU A 398 -9.17 1.96 22.57
CA LEU A 398 -9.74 0.61 22.48
C LEU A 398 -11.23 0.69 22.10
N ASP A 399 -11.65 -0.10 21.10
CA ASP A 399 -13.07 -0.21 20.72
C ASP A 399 -13.91 -0.82 21.85
N LYS A 400 -14.57 0.04 22.65
CA LYS A 400 -15.43 -0.39 23.77
C LYS A 400 -16.61 -1.24 23.31
N THR A 401 -17.09 -1.06 22.07
CA THR A 401 -18.29 -1.76 21.56
C THR A 401 -18.06 -3.26 21.38
N ARG A 402 -16.82 -3.68 21.12
CA ARG A 402 -16.46 -5.11 20.94
C ARG A 402 -16.13 -5.84 22.23
N SER A 403 -15.99 -5.15 23.36
CA SER A 403 -15.58 -5.80 24.61
C SER A 403 -16.62 -6.80 25.12
N ARG A 404 -17.90 -6.67 24.72
CA ARG A 404 -18.98 -7.51 25.22
C ARG A 404 -18.98 -8.96 24.74
N PHE A 405 -18.14 -9.33 23.77
CA PHE A 405 -18.19 -10.69 23.18
C PHE A 405 -17.08 -11.66 23.62
N ASN A 406 -16.00 -11.23 24.28
CA ASN A 406 -14.82 -12.09 24.53
C ASN A 406 -14.30 -12.12 25.99
N HIS A 407 -15.10 -11.73 26.98
CA HIS A 407 -14.61 -11.69 28.39
C HIS A 407 -14.31 -13.06 29.01
N GLY A 408 -14.60 -14.19 28.34
CA GLY A 408 -14.26 -15.53 28.82
C GLY A 408 -12.80 -15.98 28.67
N GLU A 409 -12.00 -15.41 27.74
CA GLU A 409 -10.68 -15.99 27.40
C GLU A 409 -9.46 -15.09 27.70
N VAL A 410 -9.63 -13.78 27.91
CA VAL A 410 -8.47 -12.87 28.03
C VAL A 410 -7.97 -12.71 29.47
N ALA A 411 -8.78 -12.99 30.49
CA ALA A 411 -8.37 -12.90 31.89
C ALA A 411 -7.25 -13.90 32.26
N SER A 412 -7.19 -15.05 31.59
CA SER A 412 -6.15 -16.07 31.84
C SER A 412 -4.76 -15.74 31.27
N ALA A 413 -4.62 -14.72 30.43
CA ALA A 413 -3.33 -14.33 29.85
C ALA A 413 -2.60 -13.23 30.66
N LEU A 414 -3.26 -12.61 31.64
CA LEU A 414 -2.69 -11.56 32.49
C LEU A 414 -2.50 -11.98 33.96
N HIS A 415 -2.83 -13.23 34.32
CA HIS A 415 -2.50 -13.83 35.62
C HIS A 415 -1.31 -14.78 35.48
N VAL A 416 -0.10 -14.22 35.54
CA VAL A 416 1.10 -14.94 35.99
C VAL A 416 1.77 -14.06 37.03
N SER A 417 1.87 -14.59 38.25
CA SER A 417 2.48 -14.07 39.47
C SER A 417 1.65 -13.10 40.32
N SER A 418 0.74 -13.65 41.12
CA SER A 418 0.27 -13.06 42.38
C SER A 418 1.18 -13.47 43.54
N THR A 419 2.44 -13.05 43.51
CA THR A 419 3.28 -12.87 44.71
C THR A 419 4.16 -11.64 44.50
N GLY A 420 3.56 -10.47 44.63
CA GLY A 420 4.26 -9.20 44.50
C GLY A 420 3.26 -8.05 44.51
N LYS A 421 3.08 -7.44 45.68
CA LYS A 421 2.35 -6.18 45.86
C LYS A 421 2.83 -5.18 44.80
N LEU A 422 1.93 -4.76 43.90
CA LEU A 422 2.11 -3.56 43.09
C LEU A 422 1.34 -2.42 43.76
N PRO A 423 1.92 -1.21 43.82
CA PRO A 423 1.31 -0.08 44.51
C PRO A 423 0.11 0.47 43.73
N ASN A 424 -0.99 0.66 44.46
CA ASN A 424 -2.15 1.46 44.06
C ASN A 424 -1.73 2.92 43.92
N THR A 425 -1.21 3.31 42.77
CA THR A 425 -1.14 4.72 42.35
C THR A 425 -1.03 4.74 40.84
N LEU A 426 -2.17 4.87 40.16
CA LEU A 426 -2.38 5.57 38.90
C LEU A 426 -3.87 5.44 38.52
N LEU A 427 -4.70 5.98 39.40
CA LEU A 427 -6.05 6.43 39.12
C LEU A 427 -6.16 7.81 39.75
N LEU A 428 -6.09 8.84 38.92
CA LEU A 428 -6.75 10.16 39.00
C LEU A 428 -5.90 11.24 38.32
N GLU A 429 -6.32 11.60 37.11
CA GLU A 429 -6.60 12.96 36.56
C GLU A 429 -6.59 12.93 35.03
#